data_AF-A0AAJ0UDL0-F1
#
_entry.id   AF-A0AAJ0UDL0-F1
#
_cell.length_a   1.000
_cell.length_b   1.000
_cell.length_c   1.000
_cell.angle_alpha   90.00
_cell.angle_beta   90.00
_cell.angle_gamma   90.00
#
_symmetry.space_group_name_H-M   'P 1'
#
loop_
_entity.id
_entity.type
_entity.pdbx_description
1 polymer ?
#
loop_
_entity_poly.entity_id
_entity_poly.type
_entity_poly.pdbx_seq_one_letter_code
_entity_poly.pdbx_strand_id
1 'polypeptide(L)' 'MMMTLEEQLLETVRALPAARQHEVLDFAAFIKDRHATPSEPRPFGLCAGEFEVPQDFDAPLPDDVLRTFEQ' A
#
# COMPACT_ATOMS: atom_id res chain seq x y z
N MET A 1 25.29 10.30 -28.81
CA MET A 1 23.83 10.21 -28.62
C MET A 1 23.62 9.66 -27.23
N MET A 2 22.82 10.29 -26.36
CA MET A 2 22.47 9.69 -25.07
C MET A 2 21.52 8.52 -25.31
N MET A 3 21.72 7.42 -24.58
CA MET A 3 20.79 6.30 -24.58
C MET A 3 19.41 6.72 -24.07
N THR A 4 18.37 6.16 -24.68
CA THR A 4 17.00 6.28 -24.17
C THR A 4 16.80 5.39 -22.95
N LEU A 5 15.77 5.68 -22.16
CA LEU A 5 15.42 4.86 -20.99
C LEU A 5 15.05 3.43 -21.38
N GLU A 6 14.36 3.25 -22.51
CA GLU A 6 13.98 1.93 -23.03
C GLU A 6 15.21 1.09 -23.37
N GLU A 7 16.18 1.69 -24.07
CA GLU A 7 17.44 1.03 -24.41
C GLU A 7 18.23 0.66 -23.15
N GLN A 8 18.37 1.60 -22.21
CA GLN A 8 19.08 1.36 -20.95
C GLN A 8 18.44 0.24 -20.12
N LEU A 9 17.10 0.20 -20.07
CA LEU A 9 16.36 -0.85 -19.37
C LEU A 9 16.60 -2.22 -20.03
N LEU A 10 16.48 -2.30 -21.35
CA LEU A 10 16.69 -3.55 -22.11
C LEU A 10 18.11 -4.09 -21.95
N GLU A 11 19.13 -3.23 -22.03
CA GLU A 11 20.51 -3.64 -21.80
C GLU A 11 20.73 -4.15 -20.38
N THR A 12 20.18 -3.45 -19.39
CA THR A 12 20.29 -3.86 -17.98
C THR A 12 19.66 -5.23 -17.76
N VAL A 13 18.43 -5.46 -18.25
CA VAL A 13 17.74 -6.75 -18.08
C VAL A 13 18.49 -7.88 -18.78
N ARG A 14 19.05 -7.64 -19.98
CA ARG A 14 19.84 -8.64 -20.71
C ARG A 14 21.13 -9.04 -19.98
N ALA A 15 21.72 -8.14 -19.22
CA ALA A 15 22.93 -8.41 -18.44
C ALA A 15 22.67 -9.18 -17.13
N LEU A 16 21.41 -9.34 -16.71
CA LEU A 16 21.05 -10.05 -15.48
C LEU A 16 20.95 -11.57 -15.69
N PRO A 17 21.22 -12.38 -14.65
CA PRO A 17 20.88 -13.80 -14.65
C PRO A 17 19.35 -14.03 -14.79
N ALA A 18 18.96 -15.17 -15.36
CA ALA A 18 17.55 -15.48 -15.65
C ALA A 18 16.61 -15.36 -14.42
N ALA A 19 17.07 -15.76 -13.23
CA ALA A 19 16.31 -15.61 -11.99
C ALA A 19 15.95 -14.14 -11.71
N ARG A 20 16.91 -13.22 -11.90
CA ARG A 20 16.68 -11.79 -11.70
C ARG A 20 15.89 -11.13 -12.83
N GLN A 21 15.95 -11.67 -14.04
CA GLN A 21 15.07 -11.21 -15.12
C GLN A 21 13.61 -11.47 -14.78
N HIS A 22 13.31 -12.61 -14.15
CA HIS A 22 11.96 -12.92 -13.67
C HIS A 22 11.50 -11.93 -12.60
N GLU A 23 12.36 -11.60 -11.63
CA GLU A 23 12.05 -10.59 -10.61
C GLU A 23 11.69 -9.23 -11.22
N VAL A 24 12.38 -8.81 -12.29
CA VAL A 24 12.07 -7.57 -13.01
C VAL A 24 10.69 -7.65 -13.68
N LEU A 25 10.34 -8.79 -14.28
CA LEU A 25 9.01 -9.00 -14.88
C LEU A 25 7.91 -8.97 -13.83
N ASP A 26 8.12 -9.62 -12.68
CA ASP A 26 7.19 -9.62 -11.55
C ASP A 26 6.96 -8.19 -11.05
N PHE A 27 8.03 -7.40 -10.93
CA PHE A 27 7.94 -6.00 -10.52
C PHE A 27 7.20 -5.13 -11.55
N ALA A 28 7.43 -5.36 -12.85
CA ALA A 28 6.71 -4.67 -13.91
C ALA A 28 5.20 -5.02 -13.88
N ALA A 29 4.86 -6.29 -13.62
CA ALA A 29 3.48 -6.72 -13.43
C ALA A 29 2.84 -6.05 -12.20
N PHE A 30 3.56 -5.99 -11.07
CA PHE A 30 3.13 -5.26 -9.88
C PHE A 30 2.86 -3.79 -10.17
N ILE A 31 3.75 -3.08 -10.88
CA ILE A 31 3.52 -1.67 -11.24
C ILE A 31 2.28 -1.51 -12.12
N LYS A 32 2.05 -2.44 -13.06
CA LYS A 32 0.90 -2.41 -13.97
C LYS A 32 -0.42 -2.60 -13.24
N ASP A 33 -0.45 -3.50 -12.26
CA ASP A 33 -1.64 -3.80 -11.45
C ASP A 33 -1.85 -2.79 -10.31
N ARG A 34 -0.77 -2.16 -9.85
CA ARG A 34 -0.84 -1.11 -8.84
C ARG A 34 -1.54 0.12 -9.41
N HIS A 35 -2.83 0.24 -9.13
CA HIS A 35 -3.53 1.50 -9.25
C HIS A 35 -2.84 2.52 -8.34
N ALA A 36 -2.47 3.67 -8.92
CA ALA A 36 -2.05 4.81 -8.11
C ALA A 36 -3.23 5.17 -7.20
N THR A 37 -3.16 4.83 -5.92
CA THR A 37 -4.02 5.45 -4.92
C THR A 37 -3.81 6.95 -5.04
N PRO A 38 -4.87 7.74 -5.27
CA PRO A 38 -4.76 9.19 -5.32
C PRO A 38 -3.91 9.66 -4.14
N SER A 39 -2.90 10.47 -4.42
CA SER A 39 -2.01 11.07 -3.40
C SER A 39 -2.72 12.16 -2.60
N GLU A 40 -4.05 12.09 -2.48
CA GLU A 40 -4.80 12.99 -1.64
C GLU A 40 -4.38 12.73 -0.19
N PRO A 41 -4.02 13.79 0.56
CA PRO A 41 -3.78 13.67 1.98
C PRO A 41 -4.98 12.97 2.62
N ARG A 42 -4.72 11.94 3.43
CA ARG A 42 -5.78 11.27 4.17
C ARG A 42 -6.51 12.33 5.00
N PRO A 43 -7.85 12.41 4.94
CA PRO A 43 -8.58 13.38 5.72
C PRO A 43 -8.29 13.16 7.21
N PHE A 44 -8.05 14.25 7.93
CA PHE A 44 -7.86 14.19 9.37
C PHE A 44 -9.19 13.84 10.05
N GLY A 45 -9.17 12.89 10.98
CA GLY A 45 -10.33 12.56 11.80
C GLY A 45 -11.53 12.08 11.00
N LEU A 46 -11.36 11.04 10.16
CA LEU A 46 -12.46 10.47 9.38
C LEU A 46 -13.69 10.10 10.23
N CYS A 47 -13.48 9.69 11.49
CA CYS A 47 -14.51 9.34 12.47
C CYS A 47 -14.61 10.38 13.60
N ALA A 48 -14.28 11.66 13.34
CA ALA A 48 -14.33 12.70 14.37
C ALA A 48 -15.75 12.84 14.93
N GLY A 49 -15.89 12.66 16.25
CA GLY A 49 -17.19 12.72 16.93
C GLY A 49 -18.02 11.44 16.86
N GLU A 50 -17.57 10.41 16.15
CA GLU A 50 -18.23 9.09 16.13
C GLU A 50 -17.79 8.20 17.30
N PHE A 51 -16.62 8.49 17.87
CA PHE A 51 -16.08 7.76 19.03
C PHE A 51 -15.39 8.74 19.98
N GLU A 52 -15.65 8.58 21.27
CA GLU A 52 -14.95 9.28 22.34
C GLU A 52 -14.14 8.24 23.13
N VAL A 53 -12.83 8.49 23.27
CA VAL A 53 -11.97 7.64 24.10
C VAL A 53 -12.42 7.84 25.56
N PRO A 54 -12.80 6.77 26.28
CA PRO A 54 -13.15 6.89 27.70
C PRO A 54 -12.01 7.51 28.51
N GLN A 55 -12.36 8.22 29.59
CA GLN A 55 -11.36 8.86 30.46
C GLN A 55 -10.34 7.86 31.04
N ASP A 56 -10.80 6.63 31.27
CA ASP A 56 -9.95 5.50 31.64
C ASP A 56 -9.78 4.60 30.41
N PHE A 57 -8.58 4.58 29.86
CA PHE A 57 -8.26 3.76 28.68
C PHE A 57 -8.40 2.26 28.97
N ASP A 58 -8.22 1.85 30.23
CA ASP A 58 -8.34 0.45 30.65
C ASP A 58 -9.80 0.08 30.99
N ALA A 59 -10.74 1.01 30.86
CA ALA A 59 -12.17 0.72 31.02
C ALA A 59 -12.66 -0.24 29.92
N PRO A 60 -13.65 -1.10 30.23
CA PRO A 60 -14.24 -1.98 29.23
C PRO A 60 -14.84 -1.18 28.07
N LEU A 61 -14.77 -1.75 26.87
CA LEU A 61 -15.45 -1.18 25.70
C LEU A 61 -16.97 -1.16 25.90
N PRO A 62 -17.69 -0.20 25.29
CA PRO A 62 -19.15 -0.18 25.30
C PRO A 62 -19.78 -1.49 24.77
N ASP A 63 -20.91 -1.89 25.36
CA ASP A 63 -21.60 -3.17 25.02
C ASP A 63 -22.03 -3.26 23.55
N ASP A 64 -22.36 -2.14 22.92
CA ASP A 64 -22.72 -2.06 21.51
C ASP A 64 -21.50 -2.27 20.60
N VAL A 65 -20.33 -1.76 21.00
CA VAL A 65 -19.05 -1.99 20.31
C VAL A 65 -18.62 -3.45 20.46
N LEU A 66 -18.70 -4.02 21.67
CA LEU A 66 -18.33 -5.42 21.94
C LEU A 66 -19.13 -6.41 21.06
N ARG A 67 -20.43 -6.17 20.89
CA ARG A 67 -21.30 -6.98 20.02
C ARG A 67 -20.85 -7.04 18.56
N THR A 68 -20.07 -6.08 18.08
CA THR A 68 -19.56 -6.11 16.70
C THR A 68 -18.45 -7.15 16.47
N PHE A 69 -17.79 -7.62 17.53
CA PHE A 69 -16.69 -8.58 17.48
C PHE A 69 -17.14 -10.04 17.63
N GLU A 70 -18.36 -10.29 18.10
CA GLU A 70 -18.88 -11.63 18.45
C GLU A 70 -19.68 -12.30 17.31
N GLN A 71 -19.29 -12.09 16.05
CA GLN A 71 -19.99 -12.67 14.89
C GLN A 71 -19.96 -14.19 14.84
#